data_AF-A0A662M9Z5-F1
#
_entry.id   AF-A0A662M9Z5-F1
#
_cell.length_a   1.000
_cell.length_b   1.000
_cell.length_c   1.000
_cell.angle_alpha   90.00
_cell.angle_beta   90.00
_cell.angle_gamma   90.00
#
_symmetry.space_group_name_H-M   'P 1'
#
loop_
_entity.id
_entity.type
_entity.pdbx_description
1 polymer ?
#
loop_
_entity_poly.entity_id
_entity_poly.type
_entity_poly.pdbx_seq_one_letter_code
_entity_poly.pdbx_strand_id
1 'polypeptide(L)'
;MTIVLVACKKDLASMNIANYVLDLLNPRRISEFLGNPVYNLFEDVLMVFIEKEHIFYDRLDSDLSRALGIRPKIIMFLSRHSSATGIRTLTVHPIGNFRENTYGGLPK
;
A
#
# COMPACT_ATOMS: atom_id res chain seq x y z
N MET A 1 9.06 -15.47 1.63
CA MET A 1 8.37 -14.78 0.53
C MET A 1 7.86 -13.43 1.02
N THR A 2 8.36 -12.31 0.50
CA THR A 2 8.01 -10.98 1.06
C THR A 2 6.69 -10.44 0.53
N ILE A 3 5.75 -10.16 1.43
CA ILE A 3 4.47 -9.47 1.15
C ILE A 3 4.56 -8.08 1.75
N VAL A 4 4.15 -7.06 0.99
CA VAL A 4 4.17 -5.67 1.46
C VAL A 4 2.77 -5.09 1.46
N LEU A 5 2.27 -4.74 2.64
CA LEU A 5 1.07 -3.93 2.82
C LEU A 5 1.46 -2.45 2.73
N VAL A 6 0.79 -1.72 1.85
CA VAL A 6 1.05 -0.30 1.59
C VAL A 6 -0.11 0.52 2.11
N ALA A 7 0.16 1.38 3.09
CA ALA A 7 -0.80 2.34 3.62
C ALA A 7 -0.52 3.75 3.10
N CYS A 8 -1.55 4.45 2.62
CA CYS A 8 -1.44 5.84 2.19
C CYS A 8 -1.90 6.78 3.30
N LYS A 9 -1.01 7.65 3.77
CA LYS A 9 -1.31 8.60 4.86
C LYS A 9 -2.41 9.60 4.53
N LYS A 10 -2.70 9.84 3.25
CA LYS A 10 -3.79 10.72 2.78
C LYS A 10 -5.13 10.01 2.63
N ASP A 11 -5.17 8.68 2.75
CA ASP A 11 -6.38 7.88 2.64
C ASP A 11 -6.84 7.44 4.04
N LEU A 12 -7.98 8.00 4.48
CA LEU A 12 -8.55 7.71 5.79
C LEU A 12 -8.86 6.22 5.98
N ALA A 13 -9.38 5.54 4.95
CA ALA A 13 -9.69 4.11 5.06
C ALA A 13 -8.40 3.28 5.16
N SER A 14 -7.38 3.68 4.40
CA SER A 14 -6.05 3.07 4.45
C SER A 14 -5.44 3.15 5.85
N MET A 15 -5.39 4.35 6.42
CA MET A 15 -4.83 4.56 7.76
C MET A 15 -5.67 3.89 8.85
N ASN A 16 -6.99 3.83 8.69
CA ASN A 16 -7.84 3.10 9.61
C ASN A 16 -7.48 1.61 9.65
N ILE A 17 -7.38 0.96 8.48
CA ILE A 17 -6.98 -0.46 8.39
C ILE A 17 -5.57 -0.66 8.95
N ALA A 18 -4.62 0.22 8.58
CA ALA A 18 -3.24 0.13 9.04
C ALA A 18 -3.14 0.21 10.58
N ASN A 19 -3.82 1.19 11.18
CA ASN A 19 -3.82 1.37 12.63
C ASN A 19 -4.41 0.16 13.35
N TYR A 20 -5.56 -0.37 12.90
CA TYR A 20 -6.14 -1.58 13.49
C TYR A 20 -5.18 -2.78 13.43
N VAL A 21 -4.47 -2.96 12.32
CA VAL A 21 -3.47 -4.05 12.19
C VAL A 21 -2.28 -3.83 13.11
N LEU A 22 -1.78 -2.60 13.22
CA LEU A 22 -0.68 -2.27 14.13
C LEU A 22 -1.07 -2.46 15.59
N ASP A 23 -2.26 -2.03 15.98
CA ASP A 23 -2.76 -2.18 17.35
C ASP A 23 -2.96 -3.65 17.72
N LEU A 24 -3.49 -4.45 16.78
CA LEU A 24 -3.74 -5.87 16.99
C LEU A 24 -2.44 -6.68 17.16
N LEU A 25 -1.43 -6.39 16.33
CA LEU A 25 -0.20 -7.19 16.27
C LEU A 25 0.93 -6.63 17.14
N ASN A 26 0.84 -5.35 17.53
CA ASN A 26 1.89 -4.59 18.21
C ASN A 26 3.31 -4.85 17.65
N PRO A 27 3.50 -4.69 16.32
CA PRO A 27 4.72 -5.13 15.65
C PRO A 27 5.90 -4.21 15.96
N ARG A 28 7.11 -4.74 15.80
CA ARG A 28 8.33 -3.94 15.92
C ARG A 28 8.57 -3.12 14.66
N ARG A 29 8.97 -1.87 14.84
CA ARG A 29 9.59 -1.08 13.77
C ARG A 29 10.96 -1.68 13.45
N ILE A 30 11.23 -1.93 12.16
CA ILE A 30 12.47 -2.56 11.71
C ILE A 30 13.31 -1.67 10.79
N SER A 31 12.70 -0.65 10.17
CA SER A 31 13.38 0.23 9.21
C SER A 31 12.60 1.53 8.99
N GLU A 32 12.98 2.27 7.97
CA GLU A 32 12.30 3.45 7.45
C GLU A 32 12.21 3.40 5.92
N PHE A 33 11.11 3.89 5.36
CA PHE A 33 10.88 4.03 3.92
C PHE A 33 10.18 5.37 3.67
N LEU A 34 10.76 6.23 2.83
CA LEU A 34 10.25 7.58 2.56
C LEU A 34 10.01 8.42 3.85
N GLY A 35 10.90 8.33 4.83
CA GLY A 35 10.74 9.04 6.12
C GLY A 35 9.71 8.39 7.06
N ASN A 36 9.12 7.25 6.69
CA ASN A 36 8.06 6.59 7.45
C ASN A 36 8.52 5.25 8.05
N PRO A 37 8.02 4.86 9.24
CA PRO A 37 8.40 3.59 9.84
C PRO A 37 7.98 2.41 8.97
N VAL A 38 8.85 1.41 8.87
CA VAL A 38 8.51 0.09 8.33
C VAL A 38 8.31 -0.86 9.49
N TYR A 39 7.17 -1.54 9.52
CA TYR A 39 6.85 -2.55 10.53
C TYR A 39 6.95 -3.94 9.94
N ASN A 40 7.52 -4.87 10.72
CA ASN A 40 7.42 -6.30 10.44
C ASN A 40 6.18 -6.84 11.16
N LEU A 41 5.13 -7.14 10.41
CA LEU A 41 3.85 -7.59 10.97
C LEU A 41 3.93 -9.03 11.46
N PHE A 42 4.50 -9.90 10.63
CA PHE A 42 4.72 -11.31 10.91
C PHE A 42 5.62 -11.91 9.82
N GLU A 43 6.61 -12.73 10.18
CA GLU A 43 7.54 -13.38 9.24
C GLU A 43 8.03 -12.41 8.14
N ASP A 44 7.63 -12.65 6.88
CA ASP A 44 8.05 -11.88 5.71
C ASP A 44 6.99 -10.83 5.28
N VAL A 45 6.03 -10.50 6.16
CA VAL A 45 4.98 -9.52 5.90
C VAL A 45 5.36 -8.17 6.48
N LEU A 46 5.49 -7.17 5.61
CA LEU A 46 5.88 -5.81 5.98
C LEU A 46 4.72 -4.84 5.78
N MET A 47 4.64 -3.82 6.64
CA MET A 47 3.80 -2.64 6.42
C MET A 47 4.68 -1.42 6.17
N VAL A 48 4.37 -0.69 5.09
CA VAL A 48 5.03 0.55 4.70
C VAL A 48 3.99 1.66 4.50
N PHE A 49 4.44 2.91 4.58
CA PHE A 49 3.59 4.07 4.39
C PHE A 49 4.08 4.94 3.24
N ILE A 50 3.13 5.49 2.49
CA ILE A 50 3.38 6.48 1.44
C ILE A 50 2.53 7.72 1.67
N GLU A 51 2.99 8.85 1.14
CA GLU A 51 2.28 10.14 1.24
C GLU A 51 1.59 10.57 -0.06
N LYS A 52 1.98 9.96 -1.17
CA LYS A 52 1.32 10.12 -2.47
C LYS A 52 0.10 9.18 -2.53
N GLU A 53 -0.96 9.60 -3.22
CA GLU A 53 -2.03 8.67 -3.56
C GLU A 53 -1.43 7.50 -4.37
N HIS A 54 -1.68 6.28 -3.89
CA HIS A 54 -1.06 5.06 -4.41
C HIS A 54 -1.32 4.86 -5.91
N ILE A 55 -2.45 5.33 -6.44
CA ILE A 55 -2.79 5.24 -7.87
C ILE A 55 -1.78 5.97 -8.77
N PHE A 56 -1.06 6.97 -8.25
CA PHE A 56 -0.05 7.72 -8.98
C PHE A 56 1.38 7.31 -8.61
N TYR A 57 1.57 6.25 -7.80
CA TYR A 57 2.89 5.78 -7.40
C TYR A 57 3.34 4.65 -8.33
N ASP A 58 3.95 5.02 -9.46
CA ASP A 58 4.60 4.06 -10.34
C ASP A 58 5.92 3.53 -9.74
N ARG A 59 6.26 2.28 -10.06
CA ARG A 59 7.55 1.63 -9.71
C ARG A 59 7.84 1.51 -8.21
N LEU A 60 6.79 1.41 -7.39
CA LEU A 60 6.92 1.22 -5.94
C LEU A 60 7.71 -0.05 -5.57
N ASP A 61 7.56 -1.12 -6.34
CA ASP A 61 8.30 -2.37 -6.19
C ASP A 61 9.82 -2.16 -6.29
N SER A 62 10.25 -1.35 -7.25
CA SER A 62 11.66 -1.01 -7.47
C SER A 62 12.20 -0.15 -6.34
N ASP A 63 11.42 0.83 -5.88
CA ASP A 63 11.79 1.69 -4.75
C ASP A 63 11.91 0.91 -3.45
N LEU A 64 10.95 0.03 -3.16
CA LEU A 64 11.00 -0.87 -2.00
C LEU A 64 12.24 -1.78 -2.06
N SER A 65 12.55 -2.31 -3.25
CA SER A 65 13.71 -3.19 -3.41
C SER A 65 15.02 -2.45 -3.14
N ARG A 66 15.14 -1.23 -3.63
CA ARG A 66 16.33 -0.38 -3.43
C ARG A 66 16.46 0.09 -1.98
N ALA A 67 15.37 0.51 -1.35
CA ALA A 67 15.40 1.10 -0.01
C ALA A 67 15.52 0.05 1.11
N LEU A 68 14.89 -1.11 0.95
CA LEU A 68 14.78 -2.12 2.00
C LEU A 68 15.57 -3.40 1.70
N GLY A 69 16.18 -3.51 0.52
CA GLY A 69 16.91 -4.72 0.12
C GLY A 69 16.01 -5.95 -0.06
N ILE A 70 14.71 -5.76 -0.20
CA ILE A 70 13.72 -6.83 -0.37
C ILE A 70 13.39 -7.05 -1.85
N ARG A 71 12.69 -8.14 -2.16
CA ARG A 71 12.03 -8.33 -3.47
C ARG A 71 10.57 -8.68 -3.23
N PRO A 72 9.65 -7.70 -3.26
CA PRO A 72 8.24 -7.95 -3.00
C PRO A 72 7.68 -8.98 -3.99
N LYS A 73 7.03 -10.03 -3.48
CA LYS A 73 6.28 -10.99 -4.30
C LYS A 73 4.84 -10.55 -4.50
N ILE A 74 4.28 -9.88 -3.49
CA ILE A 74 2.93 -9.30 -3.51
C ILE A 74 3.01 -7.93 -2.86
N ILE A 75 2.37 -6.95 -3.49
CA ILE A 75 2.12 -5.63 -2.92
C ILE A 75 0.61 -5.48 -2.78
N MET A 76 0.14 -5.22 -1.57
CA MET A 76 -1.28 -5.05 -1.25
C MET A 76 -1.52 -3.61 -0.81
N PHE A 77 -2.30 -2.86 -1.58
CA PHE A 77 -2.69 -1.50 -1.23
C PHE A 77 -3.90 -1.53 -0.31
N LEU A 78 -3.76 -0.94 0.88
CA LEU A 78 -4.89 -0.64 1.75
C LEU A 78 -5.50 0.67 1.23
N SER A 79 -6.74 0.66 0.74
CA SER A 79 -7.33 1.87 0.19
C SER A 79 -8.86 1.93 0.28
N ARG A 80 -9.40 3.14 0.24
CA ARG A 80 -10.81 3.42 0.00
C ARG A 80 -11.22 3.08 -1.43
N HIS A 81 -12.45 2.60 -1.57
CA HIS A 81 -13.21 2.72 -2.81
C HIS A 81 -14.16 3.92 -2.69
N SER A 82 -14.27 4.74 -3.74
CA SER A 82 -15.18 5.87 -3.80
C SER A 82 -16.10 5.73 -5.01
N SER A 83 -17.42 5.80 -4.78
CA SER A 83 -18.45 5.66 -5.81
C SER A 83 -19.59 6.62 -5.53
N ALA A 84 -20.13 7.24 -6.58
CA ALA A 84 -21.28 8.14 -6.50
C ALA A 84 -22.55 7.44 -5.96
N THR A 85 -22.63 6.10 -6.08
CA THR A 85 -23.77 5.31 -5.60
C THR A 85 -23.83 5.19 -4.07
N GLY A 86 -22.71 5.45 -3.37
CA GLY A 86 -22.66 5.41 -1.90
C GLY A 86 -22.88 4.03 -1.26
N ILE A 87 -22.84 2.94 -2.03
CA ILE A 87 -23.05 1.58 -1.52
C ILE A 87 -21.89 1.21 -0.60
N ARG A 88 -22.21 0.65 0.58
CA ARG A 88 -21.20 0.13 1.51
C ARG A 88 -20.67 -1.19 0.99
N THR A 89 -19.38 -1.25 0.69
CA THR A 89 -18.74 -2.43 0.08
C THR A 89 -17.36 -2.69 0.65
N LEU A 90 -16.94 -3.96 0.62
CA LEU A 90 -15.55 -4.39 0.75
C LEU A 90 -15.14 -5.01 -0.59
N THR A 91 -14.07 -4.52 -1.19
CA THR A 91 -13.70 -4.86 -2.57
C THR A 91 -12.23 -5.21 -2.69
N VAL A 92 -11.88 -6.01 -3.69
CA VAL A 92 -10.50 -6.30 -4.11
C VAL A 92 -10.45 -6.25 -5.63
N HIS A 93 -9.39 -5.68 -6.18
CA HIS A 93 -9.14 -5.69 -7.62
C HIS A 93 -7.64 -5.52 -7.91
N PRO A 94 -7.14 -6.03 -9.04
CA PRO A 94 -5.83 -5.62 -9.55
C PRO A 94 -5.90 -4.19 -10.09
N ILE A 95 -4.75 -3.53 -10.19
CA ILE A 95 -4.60 -2.24 -10.88
C ILE A 95 -4.25 -2.46 -12.36
N GLY A 96 -4.66 -1.53 -13.24
CA GLY A 96 -4.32 -1.55 -14.66
C GLY A 96 -5.24 -0.68 -15.52
N ASN A 97 -4.71 -0.17 -16.63
CA ASN A 97 -5.44 0.67 -17.58
C ASN A 97 -5.82 -0.15 -18.83
N PHE A 98 -7.13 -0.26 -19.12
CA PHE A 98 -7.61 -0.85 -20.38
C PHE A 98 -7.51 0.12 -21.57
N ARG A 99 -7.56 1.43 -21.28
CA ARG A 99 -7.53 2.53 -22.25
C ARG A 99 -6.67 3.67 -21.70
N GLU A 100 -7.21 4.88 -21.60
CA GLU A 100 -6.58 6.03 -20.99
C GLU A 100 -6.24 5.79 -19.51
N ASN A 101 -5.24 6.52 -19.03
CA ASN A 101 -4.67 6.42 -17.69
C ASN A 101 -5.02 7.65 -16.84
N THR A 102 -6.28 8.10 -16.89
CA THR A 102 -6.77 9.30 -16.19
C THR A 102 -6.49 9.26 -14.68
N TYR A 103 -6.44 8.05 -14.10
CA TYR A 103 -6.21 7.81 -12.67
C TYR A 103 -4.87 7.11 -12.42
N GLY A 104 -3.82 7.53 -13.14
CA GLY A 104 -2.45 7.07 -12.92
C GLY A 104 -2.05 5.81 -13.69
N GLY A 105 -0.81 5.38 -13.50
CA GLY A 105 -0.18 4.36 -14.33
C GLY A 105 0.34 4.90 -15.66
N LEU A 106 1.02 4.04 -16.41
CA LEU A 106 1.53 4.37 -17.75
C LEU A 106 0.47 4.11 -18.83
N PRO A 107 0.52 4.83 -19.97
CA PRO A 107 -0.21 4.47 -21.17
C PRO A 107 0.17 3.07 -21.66
N LYS A 108 -0.72 2.44 -22.42
CA LYS A 108 -0.52 1.11 -23.01
C LYS A 108 0.53 1.12 -24.13
#